data_AF-A0A495IWT2-F1
#
_entry.id   AF-A0A495IWT2-F1
#
_cell.length_a   1.000
_cell.length_b   1.000
_cell.length_c   1.000
_cell.angle_alpha   90.00
_cell.angle_beta   90.00
_cell.angle_gamma   90.00
#
_symmetry.space_group_name_H-M   'P 1'
#
loop_
_entity.id
_entity.type
_entity.pdbx_description
1 polymer ?
#
loop_
_entity_poly.entity_id
_entity_poly.type
_entity_poly.pdbx_seq_one_letter_code
_entity_poly.pdbx_strand_id
1 'polypeptide(L)'
;MNNYLKIFASMLRNKLIPDTEVAEAITLFVSKKEFVNDPVDRQALIDNGYDKELYKKLFVEPNREYYKVWEEINSFSGTYRQYIEFMPLTKEVVEFVCTELAKSYNPYFLAQTLEDLFTKNMVKKQEFKDIAAAEGITLPSNLPSLA
;
A
#
# COMPACT_ATOMS: atom_id res chain seq x y z
N MET A 1 15.72 1.32 -9.22
CA MET A 1 16.13 1.40 -7.79
C MET A 1 16.08 2.87 -7.41
N ASN A 2 15.10 3.26 -6.59
CA ASN A 2 14.80 4.67 -6.37
C ASN A 2 15.71 5.24 -5.29
N ASN A 3 16.83 5.78 -5.76
CA ASN A 3 17.95 6.27 -4.96
C ASN A 3 17.51 7.32 -3.93
N TYR A 4 16.54 8.16 -4.29
CA TYR A 4 16.10 9.26 -3.44
C TYR A 4 15.43 8.82 -2.13
N LEU A 5 14.63 7.74 -2.14
CA LEU A 5 13.90 7.32 -0.93
C LEU A 5 14.83 6.63 0.06
N LYS A 6 15.87 5.95 -0.44
CA LYS A 6 16.98 5.43 0.39
C LYS A 6 17.80 6.54 1.02
N ILE A 7 18.10 7.61 0.26
CA ILE A 7 18.76 8.79 0.80
C ILE A 7 17.89 9.42 1.89
N PHE A 8 16.60 9.60 1.62
CA PHE A 8 15.67 10.16 2.59
C PHE A 8 15.58 9.33 3.88
N ALA A 9 15.42 8.01 3.77
CA ALA A 9 15.46 7.09 4.91
C ALA A 9 16.78 7.18 5.70
N SER A 10 17.91 7.30 5.00
CA SER A 10 19.22 7.50 5.62
C SER A 10 19.31 8.85 6.34
N MET A 11 18.74 9.92 5.79
CA MET A 11 18.68 11.23 6.47
C MET A 11 17.84 11.17 7.74
N LEU A 12 16.68 10.50 7.71
CA LEU A 12 15.83 10.30 8.89
C LEU A 12 16.55 9.49 9.97
N ARG A 13 17.14 8.35 9.60
CA ARG A 13 17.87 7.47 10.53
C ARG A 13 19.02 8.20 11.24
N ASN A 14 19.71 9.09 10.52
CA ASN A 14 20.84 9.86 11.04
C ASN A 14 20.44 11.22 11.61
N LYS A 15 19.13 11.53 11.73
CA LYS A 15 18.61 12.81 12.23
C LYS A 15 19.20 14.03 11.51
N LEU A 16 19.35 13.92 10.20
CA LEU A 16 19.87 14.99 9.34
C LEU A 16 18.78 15.96 8.85
N ILE A 17 17.53 15.72 9.25
CA ILE A 17 16.38 16.58 8.98
C ILE A 17 15.94 17.15 10.33
N PRO A 18 15.78 18.48 10.47
CA PRO A 18 15.21 19.07 11.68
C PRO A 18 13.84 18.48 11.98
N ASP A 19 13.56 18.17 13.25
CA ASP A 19 12.28 17.55 13.66
C ASP A 19 11.05 18.35 13.20
N THR A 20 11.17 19.68 13.11
CA THR A 20 10.12 20.59 12.64
C THR A 20 9.80 20.44 11.14
N GLU A 21 10.70 19.87 10.34
CA GLU A 21 10.57 19.71 8.89
C GLU A 21 10.23 18.27 8.47
N VAL A 22 10.32 17.30 9.38
CA VAL A 22 10.11 15.87 9.07
C VAL A 22 8.74 15.61 8.47
N ALA A 23 7.68 16.20 9.03
CA ALA A 23 6.31 15.98 8.55
C ALA A 23 6.09 16.51 7.12
N GLU A 24 6.63 17.69 6.81
CA GLU A 24 6.57 18.27 5.47
C GLU A 24 7.36 17.41 4.47
N ALA A 25 8.57 17.00 4.85
CA ALA A 25 9.41 16.14 4.01
C ALA A 25 8.74 14.80 3.72
N ILE A 26 8.12 14.15 4.72
CA ILE A 26 7.36 12.92 4.52
C ILE A 26 6.23 13.13 3.52
N THR A 27 5.44 14.19 3.69
CA THR A 27 4.33 14.51 2.78
C THR A 27 4.82 14.65 1.34
N LEU A 28 5.96 15.33 1.15
CA LEU A 28 6.59 15.48 -0.16
C LEU A 28 7.01 14.13 -0.76
N PHE A 29 7.70 13.27 -0.02
CA PHE A 29 8.16 11.99 -0.56
C PHE A 29 7.02 10.99 -0.78
N VAL A 30 6.02 10.97 0.09
CA VAL A 30 4.82 10.14 -0.05
C VAL A 30 4.00 10.51 -1.28
N SER A 31 4.05 11.77 -1.75
CA SER A 31 3.36 12.19 -2.99
C SER A 31 3.80 11.39 -4.23
N LYS A 32 4.99 10.77 -4.18
CA LYS A 32 5.52 9.92 -5.24
C LYS A 32 5.00 8.48 -5.20
N LYS A 33 4.28 8.11 -4.13
CA LYS A 33 3.66 6.78 -3.93
C LYS A 33 4.63 5.65 -4.17
N GLU A 34 5.80 5.71 -3.53
CA GLU A 34 6.82 4.68 -3.63
C GLU A 34 7.12 4.02 -2.29
N PHE A 35 7.76 2.85 -2.36
CA PHE A 35 8.13 2.04 -1.20
C PHE A 35 9.60 1.62 -1.29
N VAL A 36 10.25 1.44 -0.13
CA VAL A 36 11.62 0.90 -0.06
C VAL A 36 11.60 -0.59 0.29
N ASN A 37 12.31 -1.38 -0.53
CA ASN A 37 12.43 -2.82 -0.32
C ASN A 37 13.37 -3.17 0.85
N ASP A 38 14.41 -2.37 1.06
CA ASP A 38 15.36 -2.58 2.16
C ASP A 38 14.65 -2.45 3.52
N PRO A 39 14.72 -3.47 4.39
CA PRO A 39 14.02 -3.44 5.68
C PRO A 39 14.49 -2.34 6.63
N VAL A 40 15.78 -1.99 6.61
CA VAL A 40 16.35 -0.99 7.52
C VAL A 40 15.89 0.41 7.11
N ASP A 41 15.98 0.72 5.82
CA ASP A 41 15.49 1.99 5.29
C ASP A 41 13.96 2.11 5.45
N ARG A 42 13.23 1.02 5.22
CA ARG A 42 11.78 1.00 5.43
C ARG A 42 11.41 1.25 6.90
N GLN A 43 12.10 0.62 7.85
CA GLN A 43 11.82 0.84 9.26
C GLN A 43 12.05 2.30 9.65
N ALA A 44 13.14 2.91 9.17
CA ALA A 44 13.40 4.34 9.40
C ALA A 44 12.26 5.24 8.87
N LEU A 45 11.67 4.90 7.73
CA LEU A 45 10.52 5.63 7.19
C LEU A 45 9.25 5.44 8.05
N ILE A 46 8.97 4.20 8.48
CA ILE A 46 7.82 3.87 9.34
C ILE A 46 7.93 4.57 10.69
N ASP A 47 9.10 4.56 11.32
CA ASP A 47 9.33 5.18 12.62
C ASP A 47 9.04 6.69 12.61
N ASN A 48 9.10 7.31 11.43
CA ASN A 48 8.80 8.72 11.24
C ASN A 48 7.39 8.99 10.68
N GLY A 49 6.59 7.95 10.41
CA GLY A 49 5.17 8.07 10.00
C GLY A 49 4.91 8.07 8.50
N TYR A 50 5.87 7.62 7.69
CA TYR A 50 5.72 7.53 6.24
C TYR A 50 4.60 6.58 5.81
N ASP A 51 4.44 5.45 6.50
CA ASP A 51 3.38 4.46 6.27
C ASP A 51 1.99 5.06 6.45
N LYS A 52 1.80 5.89 7.50
CA LYS A 52 0.51 6.53 7.80
C LYS A 52 0.12 7.55 6.74
N GLU A 53 1.07 8.34 6.25
CA GLU A 53 0.82 9.29 5.17
C GLU A 53 0.60 8.57 3.84
N LEU A 54 1.35 7.50 3.58
CA LEU A 54 1.15 6.67 2.38
C LEU A 54 -0.23 5.99 2.40
N TYR A 55 -0.67 5.48 3.55
CA TYR A 55 -2.01 4.95 3.74
C TYR A 55 -3.09 5.95 3.31
N LYS A 56 -2.98 7.20 3.76
CA LYS A 56 -3.94 8.25 3.37
C LYS A 56 -3.95 8.44 1.86
N LYS A 57 -2.78 8.54 1.22
CA LYS A 57 -2.69 8.70 -0.24
C LYS A 57 -3.23 7.53 -1.04
N LEU A 58 -3.09 6.31 -0.56
CA LEU A 58 -3.49 5.11 -1.29
C LEU A 58 -4.95 4.73 -1.05
N PHE A 59 -5.48 4.92 0.15
CA PHE A 59 -6.77 4.33 0.54
C PHE A 59 -7.83 5.35 0.96
N VAL A 60 -7.45 6.58 1.31
CA VAL A 60 -8.39 7.60 1.87
C VAL A 60 -8.63 8.74 0.87
N GLU A 61 -7.56 9.29 0.32
CA GLU A 61 -7.52 10.45 -0.56
C GLU A 61 -7.64 10.20 -2.08
N PRO A 62 -7.65 8.96 -2.64
CA PRO A 62 -7.81 8.78 -4.08
C PRO A 62 -9.02 9.52 -4.64
N ASN A 63 -8.85 10.13 -5.82
CA ASN A 63 -9.94 10.84 -6.50
C ASN A 63 -11.02 9.84 -6.90
N ARG A 64 -12.18 9.85 -6.23
CA ARG A 64 -13.29 8.90 -6.41
C ARG A 64 -13.97 8.93 -7.78
N GLU A 65 -13.56 9.81 -8.69
CA GLU A 65 -13.95 9.71 -10.10
C GLU A 65 -13.45 8.38 -10.67
N TYR A 66 -14.41 7.52 -11.02
CA TYR A 66 -14.20 6.11 -11.36
C TYR A 66 -12.98 5.84 -12.26
N TYR A 67 -12.85 6.56 -13.37
CA TYR A 67 -11.76 6.36 -14.33
C TYR A 67 -10.38 6.75 -13.77
N LYS A 68 -10.31 7.86 -13.01
CA LYS A 68 -9.07 8.34 -12.42
C LYS A 68 -8.60 7.43 -11.29
N VAL A 69 -9.51 6.92 -10.45
CA VAL A 69 -9.17 5.89 -9.45
C VAL A 69 -8.56 4.68 -10.14
N TRP A 70 -9.25 4.17 -11.16
CA TRP A 70 -8.83 2.95 -11.86
C TRP A 70 -7.43 3.09 -12.48
N GLU A 71 -7.18 4.21 -13.17
CA GLU A 71 -5.88 4.51 -13.79
C GLU A 71 -4.78 4.64 -12.75
N GLU A 72 -5.08 5.30 -11.64
CA GLU A 72 -4.15 5.49 -10.53
C GLU A 72 -3.78 4.17 -9.87
N ILE A 73 -4.77 3.33 -9.54
CA ILE A 73 -4.51 2.03 -8.89
C ILE A 73 -3.62 1.16 -9.77
N ASN A 74 -3.90 1.10 -11.07
CA ASN A 74 -3.07 0.34 -12.00
C ASN A 74 -1.64 0.87 -12.09
N SER A 75 -1.48 2.20 -12.18
CA SER A 75 -0.18 2.86 -12.26
C SER A 75 0.70 2.63 -11.04
N PHE A 76 0.08 2.50 -9.86
CA PHE A 76 0.78 2.30 -8.58
C PHE A 76 0.56 0.91 -7.98
N SER A 77 0.13 -0.07 -8.78
CA SER A 77 -0.20 -1.43 -8.32
C SER A 77 0.92 -2.09 -7.51
N GLY A 78 2.18 -1.87 -7.90
CA GLY A 78 3.36 -2.30 -7.14
C GLY A 78 3.42 -1.72 -5.72
N THR A 79 3.08 -0.45 -5.55
CA THR A 79 3.05 0.22 -4.24
C THR A 79 1.91 -0.31 -3.37
N TYR A 80 0.72 -0.52 -3.94
CA TYR A 80 -0.39 -1.17 -3.21
C TYR A 80 0.01 -2.57 -2.75
N ARG A 81 0.60 -3.39 -3.63
CA ARG A 81 1.13 -4.72 -3.28
C ARG A 81 2.13 -4.63 -2.13
N GLN A 82 3.11 -3.72 -2.22
CA GLN A 82 4.14 -3.57 -1.18
C GLN A 82 3.56 -3.11 0.15
N TYR A 83 2.60 -2.18 0.14
CA TYR A 83 1.91 -1.76 1.35
C TYR A 83 1.22 -2.95 2.02
N ILE A 84 0.44 -3.73 1.26
CA ILE A 84 -0.27 -4.92 1.74
C ILE A 84 0.70 -6.01 2.23
N GLU A 85 1.84 -6.18 1.57
CA GLU A 85 2.85 -7.16 1.92
C GLU A 85 3.55 -6.86 3.24
N PHE A 86 3.86 -5.58 3.50
CA PHE A 86 4.75 -5.20 4.60
C PHE A 86 4.04 -4.56 5.80
N MET A 87 2.85 -3.96 5.61
CA MET A 87 2.13 -3.27 6.68
C MET A 87 1.04 -4.17 7.28
N PRO A 88 0.71 -4.03 8.57
CA PRO A 88 -0.50 -4.63 9.13
C PRO A 88 -1.73 -4.22 8.34
N LEU A 89 -2.59 -5.18 8.00
CA LEU A 89 -3.82 -4.92 7.27
C LEU A 89 -4.89 -4.41 8.23
N THR A 90 -5.65 -3.43 7.74
CA THR A 90 -6.86 -2.94 8.41
C THR A 90 -8.08 -3.30 7.59
N LYS A 91 -9.25 -3.21 8.22
CA LYS A 91 -10.54 -3.37 7.53
C LYS A 91 -10.62 -2.49 6.29
N GLU A 92 -10.24 -1.22 6.39
CA GLU A 92 -10.36 -0.23 5.32
C GLU A 92 -9.51 -0.62 4.10
N VAL A 93 -8.32 -1.17 4.32
CA VAL A 93 -7.46 -1.67 3.23
C VAL A 93 -8.11 -2.86 2.54
N VAL A 94 -8.62 -3.82 3.32
CA VAL A 94 -9.28 -5.03 2.77
C VAL A 94 -10.56 -4.65 2.02
N GLU A 95 -11.39 -3.79 2.60
CA GLU A 95 -12.63 -3.29 2.01
C GLU A 95 -12.36 -2.51 0.72
N PHE A 96 -11.35 -1.64 0.70
CA PHE A 96 -10.94 -0.91 -0.50
C PHE A 96 -10.56 -1.88 -1.62
N VAL A 97 -9.66 -2.83 -1.36
CA VAL A 97 -9.21 -3.80 -2.36
C VAL A 97 -10.38 -4.63 -2.89
N CYS A 98 -11.22 -5.17 -2.00
CA CYS A 98 -12.37 -5.98 -2.41
C CYS A 98 -13.37 -5.15 -3.23
N THR A 99 -13.65 -3.91 -2.82
CA THR A 99 -14.56 -3.01 -3.54
C THR A 99 -14.05 -2.66 -4.92
N GLU A 100 -12.78 -2.29 -5.05
CA GLU A 100 -12.19 -1.92 -6.33
C GLU A 100 -12.09 -3.13 -7.29
N LEU A 101 -11.80 -4.31 -6.74
CA LEU A 101 -11.70 -5.54 -7.52
C LEU A 101 -13.04 -6.17 -7.89
N ALA A 102 -14.12 -5.90 -7.14
CA ALA A 102 -15.48 -6.36 -7.47
C ALA A 102 -16.13 -5.59 -8.63
N LYS A 103 -15.55 -4.46 -9.06
CA LYS A 103 -16.06 -3.65 -10.17
C LYS A 103 -15.95 -4.39 -11.51
N SER A 104 -16.88 -4.08 -12.42
CA SER A 104 -16.86 -4.61 -13.79
C SER A 104 -15.60 -4.21 -14.56
N TYR A 105 -15.13 -2.97 -14.36
CA TYR A 105 -13.85 -2.49 -14.85
C TYR A 105 -12.89 -2.30 -13.66
N ASN A 106 -12.32 -3.42 -13.21
CA ASN A 106 -11.41 -3.48 -12.07
C ASN A 106 -9.94 -3.22 -12.46
N PRO A 107 -9.08 -2.83 -11.49
CA PRO A 107 -7.66 -2.63 -11.73
C PRO A 107 -6.92 -3.96 -11.92
N TYR A 108 -6.79 -4.39 -13.18
CA TYR A 108 -6.17 -5.67 -13.56
C TYR A 108 -4.75 -5.87 -12.99
N PHE A 109 -3.89 -4.84 -13.03
CA PHE A 109 -2.51 -4.98 -12.53
C PHE A 109 -2.46 -5.11 -11.01
N LEU A 110 -3.41 -4.52 -10.29
CA LEU A 110 -3.55 -4.75 -8.85
C LEU A 110 -3.96 -6.21 -8.59
N ALA A 111 -4.97 -6.72 -9.30
CA ALA A 111 -5.39 -8.11 -9.14
C ALA A 111 -4.23 -9.10 -9.37
N GLN A 112 -3.47 -8.91 -10.46
CA GLN A 112 -2.33 -9.76 -10.78
C GLN A 112 -1.23 -9.72 -9.71
N THR A 113 -0.87 -8.51 -9.24
CA THR A 113 0.20 -8.35 -8.26
C THR A 113 -0.18 -8.87 -6.86
N LEU A 114 -1.47 -8.82 -6.52
CA LEU A 114 -2.00 -9.42 -5.28
C LEU A 114 -2.16 -10.93 -5.36
N GLU A 115 -2.58 -11.48 -6.49
CA GLU A 115 -2.62 -12.93 -6.70
C GLU A 115 -1.22 -13.55 -6.54
N ASP A 116 -0.22 -12.91 -7.13
CA ASP A 116 1.19 -13.28 -6.97
C ASP A 116 1.65 -13.22 -5.51
N LEU A 117 1.20 -12.19 -4.76
CA LEU A 117 1.52 -12.03 -3.34
C LEU A 117 0.88 -13.15 -2.51
N PHE A 118 -0.43 -13.38 -2.65
CA PHE A 118 -1.17 -14.34 -1.83
C PHE A 118 -0.84 -15.79 -2.15
N THR A 119 -0.38 -16.09 -3.37
CA THR A 119 0.17 -17.41 -3.73
C THR A 119 1.51 -17.68 -3.03
N LYS A 120 2.33 -16.64 -2.81
CA LYS A 120 3.69 -16.77 -2.25
C LYS A 120 3.76 -16.53 -0.75
N ASN A 121 2.85 -15.73 -0.20
CA ASN A 121 2.84 -15.29 1.18
C ASN A 121 1.55 -15.74 1.88
N MET A 122 1.57 -16.96 2.39
CA MET A 122 0.43 -17.58 3.07
C MET A 122 0.00 -16.82 4.33
N VAL A 123 0.93 -16.15 5.02
CA VAL A 123 0.64 -15.35 6.22
C VAL A 123 -0.23 -14.16 5.84
N LYS A 124 0.18 -13.39 4.82
CA LYS A 124 -0.61 -12.24 4.35
C LYS A 124 -1.93 -12.63 3.72
N LYS A 125 -1.96 -13.77 3.01
CA LYS A 125 -3.22 -14.34 2.53
C LYS A 125 -4.19 -14.63 3.68
N GLN A 126 -3.71 -15.28 4.74
CA GLN A 126 -4.56 -15.63 5.88
C GLN A 126 -5.03 -14.38 6.62
N GLU A 127 -4.14 -13.42 6.89
CA GLU A 127 -4.49 -12.13 7.51
C GLU A 127 -5.61 -11.42 6.73
N PHE A 128 -5.51 -11.39 5.40
CA PHE A 128 -6.53 -10.80 4.54
C PHE A 128 -7.87 -11.54 4.65
N LYS A 129 -7.87 -12.88 4.59
CA LYS A 129 -9.09 -13.70 4.70
C LYS A 129 -9.74 -13.58 6.08
N ASP A 130 -8.95 -13.52 7.14
CA ASP A 130 -9.45 -13.40 8.52
C ASP A 130 -10.17 -12.06 8.73
N ILE A 131 -9.57 -10.95 8.27
CA ILE A 131 -10.20 -9.64 8.33
C ILE A 131 -11.49 -9.62 7.49
N ALA A 132 -11.44 -10.16 6.27
CA ALA A 132 -12.63 -10.20 5.41
C ALA A 132 -13.78 -11.00 6.06
N ALA A 133 -13.48 -12.15 6.66
CA ALA A 133 -14.45 -12.97 7.36
C ALA A 133 -15.02 -12.29 8.61
N ALA A 134 -14.16 -11.67 9.42
CA ALA A 134 -14.56 -10.97 10.64
C ALA A 134 -15.47 -9.76 10.35
N GLU A 135 -15.22 -9.05 9.25
CA GLU A 135 -15.93 -7.83 8.87
C GLU A 135 -17.08 -8.07 7.87
N GLY A 136 -17.31 -9.33 7.45
CA GLY A 136 -18.35 -9.67 6.48
C GLY A 136 -18.09 -9.12 5.07
N ILE A 137 -16.82 -8.95 4.69
CA ILE A 137 -16.40 -8.44 3.38
C ILE A 137 -16.36 -9.61 2.38
N THR A 138 -17.09 -9.47 1.28
CA THR A 138 -17.07 -10.45 0.19
C THR A 138 -15.73 -10.40 -0.56
N LEU A 139 -15.02 -11.53 -0.58
CA LEU A 139 -13.78 -11.66 -1.34
C LEU A 139 -14.04 -11.58 -2.85
N PRO A 140 -13.15 -10.91 -3.62
CA PRO A 140 -13.41 -10.67 -5.02
C PRO A 140 -13.06 -11.92 -5.86
N SER A 141 -13.89 -12.24 -6.86
CA SER A 141 -13.75 -13.46 -7.66
C SER A 141 -12.55 -13.45 -8.62
N ASN A 142 -11.94 -12.28 -8.84
CA ASN A 142 -10.74 -12.10 -9.66
C ASN A 142 -9.44 -12.32 -8.88
N LEU A 143 -9.51 -12.80 -7.63
CA LEU A 143 -8.36 -13.31 -6.86
C LEU A 143 -8.59 -14.78 -6.50
N PRO A 144 -8.33 -15.73 -7.42
CA PRO A 144 -8.56 -17.16 -7.20
C PRO A 144 -7.81 -17.72 -5.99
N SER A 145 -6.63 -17.17 -5.67
CA SER A 145 -5.89 -17.56 -4.47
C SER A 145 -6.66 -17.31 -3.17
N LEU A 146 -7.67 -16.43 -3.16
CA LEU A 146 -8.49 -16.13 -1.98
C LEU A 146 -9.73 -17.00 -1.86
N ALA A 147 -10.09 -17.76 -2.91
CA ALA A 147 -11.21 -18.70 -2.90
C ALA A 147 -11.10 -19.77 -1.79
#